data_AF-G9KUS1-F1
#
_entry.id   AF-G9KUS1-F1
#
_cell.length_a   1.000
_cell.length_b   1.000
_cell.length_c   1.000
_cell.angle_alpha   90.00
_cell.angle_beta   90.00
_cell.angle_gamma   90.00
#
_symmetry.space_group_name_H-M   'P 1'
#
loop_
_entity.id
_entity.type
_entity.pdbx_description
1 polymer ?
#
loop_
_entity_poly.entity_id
_entity_poly.type
_entity_poly.pdbx_seq_one_letter_code
_entity_poly.pdbx_strand_id
1 'polypeptide(L)'
;LPDILYVFLLFMFSVLIFSLMALKLLGDRGLRTVEGLPYFTNILEIAFELYVLVTTANSPDVMMPAYNFNWWYSLYFITYIIINTYIFMSVFLAVVYNNYRKHLKNEIRKLAYLKRHKMMEAFNILKVKVGSEFVVMEARWRRLARTVMP
;
A
#
# COMPACT_ATOMS: atom_id res chain seq x y z
N LEU A 1 5.94 7.44 -2.24
CA LEU A 1 6.29 6.87 -3.57
C LEU A 1 7.63 6.15 -3.54
N PRO A 2 8.79 6.79 -3.23
CA PRO A 2 10.07 6.08 -3.17
C PRO A 2 10.05 4.89 -2.19
N ASP A 3 9.50 5.09 -0.99
CA ASP A 3 9.40 4.01 0.02
C ASP A 3 8.61 2.78 -0.47
N ILE A 4 7.51 3.01 -1.19
CA ILE A 4 6.65 1.95 -1.73
C ILE A 4 7.42 1.17 -2.81
N LEU A 5 8.16 1.88 -3.67
CA LEU A 5 8.97 1.27 -4.71
C LEU A 5 10.05 0.36 -4.13
N TYR A 6 10.73 0.76 -3.05
CA TYR A 6 11.74 -0.08 -2.40
C TYR A 6 11.16 -1.38 -1.85
N VAL A 7 10.03 -1.31 -1.15
CA VAL A 7 9.35 -2.52 -0.65
C VAL A 7 8.87 -3.40 -1.78
N PHE A 8 8.32 -2.81 -2.84
CA PHE A 8 7.86 -3.53 -4.01
C PHE A 8 9.01 -4.26 -4.73
N LEU A 9 10.16 -3.61 -4.91
CA LEU A 9 11.33 -4.24 -5.51
C LEU A 9 11.86 -5.38 -4.64
N LEU A 10 11.86 -5.21 -3.32
CA LEU A 10 12.29 -6.24 -2.38
C LEU A 10 11.33 -7.45 -2.41
N PHE A 11 10.03 -7.19 -2.54
CA PHE A 11 9.02 -8.23 -2.75
C PHE A 11 9.23 -8.98 -4.07
N MET A 12 9.40 -8.28 -5.19
CA MET A 12 9.65 -8.91 -6.49
C MET A 12 10.93 -9.74 -6.48
N PHE A 13 11.98 -9.25 -5.82
CA PHE A 13 13.23 -10.00 -5.64
C PHE A 13 13.02 -11.28 -4.81
N SER A 14 12.22 -11.20 -3.75
CA SER A 14 11.83 -12.38 -2.95
C SER A 14 11.09 -13.40 -3.81
N VAL A 15 10.07 -12.98 -4.57
CA VAL A 15 9.33 -13.87 -5.48
C VAL A 15 10.30 -14.57 -6.45
N LEU A 16 11.20 -13.82 -7.09
CA LEU A 16 12.18 -14.39 -8.03
C LEU A 16 13.14 -15.40 -7.40
N ILE A 17 13.64 -15.14 -6.18
CA ILE A 17 14.48 -16.11 -5.44
C ILE A 17 13.71 -17.39 -5.18
N PHE A 18 12.46 -17.27 -4.71
CA PHE A 18 11.62 -18.42 -4.46
C PHE A 18 11.29 -19.16 -5.77
N SER A 19 11.08 -18.46 -6.89
CA SER A 19 10.90 -19.09 -8.20
C SER A 19 12.12 -19.90 -8.63
N LEU A 20 13.34 -19.38 -8.43
CA LEU A 20 14.58 -20.11 -8.70
C LEU A 20 14.69 -21.35 -7.80
N MET A 21 14.34 -21.23 -6.53
CA MET A 21 14.33 -22.34 -5.59
C MET A 21 13.29 -23.40 -6.00
N ALA A 22 12.07 -23.01 -6.38
CA ALA A 22 11.03 -23.91 -6.88
C ALA A 22 11.46 -24.61 -8.16
N LEU A 23 12.08 -23.90 -9.12
CA LEU A 23 12.60 -24.51 -10.34
C LEU A 23 13.63 -25.60 -10.02
N LYS A 24 14.59 -25.30 -9.15
CA LYS A 24 15.62 -26.27 -8.78
C LYS A 24 15.08 -27.42 -7.95
N LEU A 25 14.10 -27.13 -7.09
CA LEU A 25 13.47 -28.12 -6.25
C LEU A 25 12.63 -29.04 -7.12
N LEU A 26 11.67 -28.54 -7.91
CA LEU A 26 10.56 -29.30 -8.47
C LEU A 26 10.67 -29.55 -9.99
N GLY A 27 11.47 -28.76 -10.72
CA GLY A 27 11.50 -28.78 -12.19
C GLY A 27 12.02 -30.08 -12.81
N ASP A 28 13.03 -30.71 -12.20
CA ASP A 28 13.64 -31.94 -12.74
C ASP A 28 12.81 -33.21 -12.45
N ARG A 29 11.65 -33.10 -11.79
CA ARG A 29 10.86 -34.25 -11.32
C ARG A 29 9.77 -34.72 -12.28
N GLY A 30 9.56 -34.03 -13.39
CA GLY A 30 8.52 -34.38 -14.38
C GLY A 30 7.10 -34.36 -13.82
N LEU A 31 6.86 -33.53 -12.79
CA LEU A 31 5.55 -33.35 -12.19
C LEU A 31 4.60 -32.69 -13.21
N ARG A 32 3.30 -32.97 -13.05
CA ARG A 32 2.25 -32.40 -13.90
C ARG A 32 1.19 -31.73 -13.06
N THR A 33 0.62 -30.66 -13.61
CA THR A 33 -0.56 -30.00 -13.02
C THR A 33 -1.80 -30.90 -13.15
N VAL A 34 -2.89 -30.52 -12.51
CA VAL A 34 -4.18 -31.21 -12.64
C VAL A 34 -4.71 -31.25 -14.08
N GLU A 35 -4.27 -30.30 -14.91
CA GLU A 35 -4.59 -30.19 -16.33
C GLU A 35 -3.64 -31.00 -17.23
N GLY A 36 -2.63 -31.66 -16.65
CA GLY A 36 -1.63 -32.44 -17.38
C GLY A 36 -0.48 -31.64 -17.97
N LEU A 37 -0.40 -30.34 -17.69
CA LEU A 37 0.69 -29.46 -18.14
C LEU A 37 1.96 -29.68 -17.31
N PRO A 38 3.16 -29.39 -17.86
CA PRO A 38 4.42 -29.51 -17.12
C PRO A 38 4.46 -28.58 -15.91
N TYR A 39 4.69 -29.14 -14.72
CA TYR A 39 4.72 -28.37 -13.48
C TYR A 39 6.11 -27.78 -13.23
N PHE A 40 6.18 -26.46 -13.05
CA PHE A 40 7.38 -25.72 -12.61
C PHE A 40 8.63 -25.99 -13.46
N THR A 41 8.48 -25.91 -14.79
CA THR A 41 9.59 -26.09 -15.74
C THR A 41 10.18 -24.77 -16.25
N ASN A 42 9.37 -23.71 -16.31
CA ASN A 42 9.79 -22.39 -16.77
C ASN A 42 9.80 -21.39 -15.61
N ILE A 43 10.92 -20.68 -15.40
CA ILE A 43 11.07 -19.69 -14.33
C ILE A 43 10.00 -18.58 -14.35
N LEU A 44 9.60 -18.09 -15.54
CA LEU A 44 8.63 -17.01 -15.66
C LEU A 44 7.23 -17.48 -15.27
N GLU A 45 6.88 -18.71 -15.66
CA GLU A 45 5.63 -19.35 -15.29
C GLU A 45 5.59 -19.62 -13.78
N ILE A 46 6.68 -20.11 -13.20
CA ILE A 46 6.80 -20.28 -11.74
C ILE A 46 6.66 -18.94 -11.03
N ALA A 47 7.33 -17.89 -11.51
CA ALA A 47 7.21 -16.55 -10.92
C ALA A 47 5.77 -16.02 -10.98
N PHE A 48 5.06 -16.28 -12.08
CA PHE A 48 3.66 -15.92 -12.21
C PHE A 48 2.78 -16.73 -11.25
N GLU A 49 2.93 -18.05 -11.19
CA GLU A 49 2.18 -18.92 -10.27
C GLU A 49 2.41 -18.55 -8.79
N LEU A 50 3.66 -18.25 -8.42
CA LEU A 50 4.02 -17.80 -7.08
C LEU A 50 3.49 -16.38 -6.79
N TYR A 51 3.44 -15.50 -7.78
CA TYR A 51 2.81 -14.18 -7.65
C TYR A 51 1.29 -14.31 -7.43
N VAL A 52 0.61 -15.18 -8.19
CA VAL A 52 -0.81 -15.49 -7.97
C VAL A 52 -1.03 -16.11 -6.59
N LEU A 53 -0.10 -16.95 -6.12
CA LEU A 53 -0.13 -17.54 -4.77
C LEU A 53 -0.02 -16.49 -3.66
N VAL A 54 0.75 -15.41 -3.87
CA VAL A 54 0.79 -14.29 -2.92
C VAL A 54 -0.58 -13.64 -2.76
N THR A 55 -1.38 -13.61 -3.83
CA THR A 55 -2.78 -13.16 -3.78
C THR A 55 -3.76 -14.25 -3.33
N THR A 56 -3.26 -15.45 -3.00
CA THR A 56 -4.03 -16.63 -2.56
C THR A 56 -5.06 -17.15 -3.57
N ALA A 57 -5.02 -16.71 -4.83
CA ALA A 57 -6.03 -17.04 -5.82
C ALA A 57 -5.94 -18.47 -6.38
N ASN A 58 -4.75 -19.08 -6.32
CA ASN A 58 -4.48 -20.46 -6.78
C ASN A 58 -4.12 -21.42 -5.63
N SER A 59 -4.43 -21.06 -4.37
CA SER A 59 -4.23 -21.94 -3.21
C SER A 59 -5.51 -22.76 -2.93
N PRO A 60 -5.43 -24.08 -2.71
CA PRO A 60 -4.22 -24.91 -2.60
C PRO A 60 -3.74 -25.52 -3.93
N ASP A 61 -4.42 -25.28 -5.05
CA ASP A 61 -4.20 -26.03 -6.30
C ASP A 61 -2.75 -26.03 -6.79
N VAL A 62 -2.05 -24.90 -6.67
CA VAL A 62 -0.63 -24.78 -7.08
C VAL A 62 0.31 -25.68 -6.27
N MET A 63 -0.05 -26.06 -5.04
CA MET A 63 0.78 -26.91 -4.16
C MET A 63 0.49 -28.40 -4.31
N MET A 64 -0.70 -28.75 -4.81
CA MET A 64 -1.20 -30.13 -4.83
C MET A 64 -0.28 -31.12 -5.59
N PRO A 65 0.27 -30.77 -6.78
CA PRO A 65 1.19 -31.68 -7.48
C PRO A 65 2.44 -32.05 -6.67
N ALA A 66 3.02 -31.07 -5.97
CA ALA A 66 4.19 -31.29 -5.14
C ALA A 66 3.85 -32.06 -3.85
N TYR A 67 2.70 -31.75 -3.24
CA TYR A 67 2.19 -32.44 -2.05
C TYR A 67 1.95 -33.93 -2.31
N ASN A 68 1.25 -34.24 -3.41
CA ASN A 68 0.91 -35.61 -3.80
C ASN A 68 2.14 -36.46 -4.12
N PHE A 69 3.23 -35.83 -4.58
CA PHE A 69 4.49 -36.52 -4.80
C PHE A 69 5.23 -36.79 -3.49
N ASN A 70 5.37 -35.78 -2.61
CA ASN A 70 5.91 -35.96 -1.27
C ASN A 70 5.47 -34.79 -0.37
N TRP A 71 4.84 -35.12 0.76
CA TRP A 71 4.33 -34.15 1.73
C TRP A 71 5.41 -33.18 2.26
N TRP A 72 6.69 -33.58 2.26
CA TRP A 72 7.79 -32.70 2.66
C TRP A 72 7.93 -31.43 1.80
N TYR A 73 7.50 -31.47 0.53
CA TYR A 73 7.52 -30.27 -0.34
C TYR A 73 6.50 -29.21 0.09
N SER A 74 5.52 -29.54 0.93
CA SER A 74 4.61 -28.56 1.52
C SER A 74 5.35 -27.50 2.34
N LEU A 75 6.47 -27.87 2.96
CA LEU A 75 7.28 -26.96 3.77
C LEU A 75 7.78 -25.76 2.95
N TYR A 76 8.07 -25.97 1.67
CA TYR A 76 8.43 -24.90 0.73
C TYR A 76 7.29 -23.88 0.62
N PHE A 77 6.06 -24.34 0.34
CA PHE A 77 4.89 -23.48 0.16
C PHE A 77 4.48 -22.78 1.47
N ILE A 78 4.52 -23.48 2.60
CA ILE A 78 4.24 -22.90 3.92
C ILE A 78 5.23 -21.77 4.21
N THR A 79 6.53 -21.99 3.99
CA THR A 79 7.56 -20.97 4.19
C THR A 79 7.34 -19.79 3.25
N TYR A 80 7.01 -20.05 1.98
CA TYR A 80 6.70 -19.01 1.01
C TYR A 80 5.51 -18.15 1.42
N ILE A 81 4.42 -18.76 1.89
CA ILE A 81 3.19 -18.08 2.33
C ILE A 81 3.48 -17.21 3.56
N ILE A 82 4.21 -17.73 4.56
CA ILE A 82 4.59 -16.96 5.74
C ILE A 82 5.37 -15.70 5.35
N ILE A 83 6.36 -15.85 4.48
CA ILE A 83 7.23 -14.74 4.09
C ILE A 83 6.49 -13.78 3.15
N ASN A 84 6.03 -14.25 1.99
CA ASN A 84 5.53 -13.39 0.92
C ASN A 84 4.06 -12.97 1.10
N THR A 85 3.20 -13.87 1.57
CA THR A 85 1.77 -13.53 1.75
C THR A 85 1.54 -12.78 3.06
N TYR A 86 2.13 -13.22 4.18
CA TYR A 86 1.85 -12.56 5.46
C TYR A 86 2.81 -11.42 5.78
N ILE A 87 4.12 -11.65 5.78
CA ILE A 87 5.09 -10.62 6.18
C ILE A 87 5.14 -9.50 5.14
N PHE A 88 5.37 -9.81 3.86
CA PHE A 88 5.49 -8.78 2.83
C PHE A 88 4.21 -7.97 2.62
N MET A 89 3.03 -8.60 2.57
CA MET A 89 1.78 -7.84 2.43
C MET A 89 1.54 -6.93 3.64
N SER A 90 1.88 -7.38 4.85
CA SER A 90 1.77 -6.55 6.06
C SER A 90 2.73 -5.35 6.02
N VAL A 91 3.97 -5.57 5.59
CA VAL A 91 4.97 -4.50 5.43
C VAL A 91 4.53 -3.52 4.34
N PHE A 92 4.03 -4.02 3.21
CA PHE A 92 3.52 -3.18 2.12
C PHE A 92 2.38 -2.27 2.61
N LEU A 93 1.40 -2.85 3.30
CA LEU A 93 0.30 -2.09 3.91
C LEU A 93 0.81 -1.04 4.89
N ALA A 94 1.77 -1.38 5.75
CA ALA A 94 2.35 -0.46 6.72
C ALA A 94 3.03 0.74 6.05
N VAL A 95 3.81 0.52 4.98
CA VAL A 95 4.50 1.59 4.26
C VAL A 95 3.55 2.50 3.49
N VAL A 96 2.53 1.93 2.85
CA VAL A 96 1.47 2.69 2.18
C VAL A 96 0.71 3.53 3.20
N TYR A 97 0.33 2.93 4.33
CA TYR A 97 -0.40 3.62 5.40
C TYR A 97 0.42 4.77 6.00
N ASN A 98 1.71 4.57 6.25
CA ASN A 98 2.59 5.61 6.78
C ASN A 98 2.73 6.79 5.80
N ASN A 99 2.91 6.49 4.51
CA ASN A 99 2.96 7.50 3.46
C ASN A 99 1.65 8.29 3.35
N TYR A 100 0.51 7.61 3.43
CA TYR A 100 -0.81 8.23 3.44
C TYR A 100 -0.99 9.15 4.65
N ARG A 101 -0.69 8.67 5.86
CA ARG A 101 -0.79 9.49 7.09
C ARG A 101 0.12 10.72 7.04
N LYS A 102 1.32 10.61 6.49
CA LYS A 102 2.24 11.74 6.31
C LYS A 102 1.67 12.80 5.37
N HIS A 103 1.12 12.39 4.22
CA HIS A 103 0.47 13.31 3.28
C HIS A 103 -0.76 13.97 3.91
N LEU A 104 -1.63 13.18 4.54
CA LEU A 104 -2.84 13.68 5.18
C LEU A 104 -2.52 14.72 6.26
N LYS A 105 -1.51 14.48 7.09
CA LYS A 105 -1.07 15.44 8.12
C LYS A 105 -0.59 16.76 7.50
N ASN A 106 0.15 16.69 6.39
CA ASN A 106 0.64 17.88 5.70
C ASN A 106 -0.50 18.69 5.07
N GLU A 107 -1.46 18.02 4.44
CA GLU A 107 -2.66 18.65 3.87
C GLU A 107 -3.48 19.34 4.95
N ILE A 108 -3.77 18.67 6.07
CA ILE A 108 -4.50 19.26 7.20
C ILE A 108 -3.76 20.49 7.75
N ARG A 109 -2.44 20.41 7.90
CA ARG A 109 -1.63 21.54 8.39
C ARG A 109 -1.65 22.71 7.41
N LYS A 110 -1.55 22.45 6.11
CA LYS A 110 -1.61 23.46 5.05
C LYS A 110 -2.99 24.13 5.02
N LEU A 111 -4.06 23.36 5.11
CA LEU A 111 -5.43 23.87 5.18
C LEU A 111 -5.65 24.72 6.43
N ALA A 112 -5.19 24.28 7.60
CA ALA A 112 -5.29 25.06 8.83
C ALA A 112 -4.50 26.38 8.76
N TYR A 113 -3.29 26.34 8.19
CA TYR A 113 -2.47 27.53 7.95
C TYR A 113 -3.17 28.51 7.00
N LEU A 114 -3.66 28.03 5.86
CA LEU A 114 -4.38 28.84 4.88
C LEU A 114 -5.66 29.45 5.47
N LYS A 115 -6.43 28.68 6.23
CA LYS A 115 -7.62 29.19 6.94
C LYS A 115 -7.23 30.32 7.88
N ARG A 116 -6.21 30.12 8.72
CA ARG A 116 -5.74 31.16 9.66
C ARG A 116 -5.22 32.40 8.94
N HIS A 117 -4.43 32.21 7.88
CA HIS A 117 -3.87 33.30 7.09
C HIS A 117 -4.98 34.17 6.46
N LYS A 118 -5.94 33.53 5.77
CA LYS A 118 -7.09 34.22 5.17
C LYS A 118 -7.97 34.92 6.22
N MET A 119 -8.17 34.30 7.39
CA MET A 119 -8.92 34.94 8.47
C MET A 119 -8.20 36.17 9.03
N MET A 120 -6.87 36.12 9.19
CA MET A 120 -6.09 37.30 9.63
C MET A 120 -6.06 38.40 8.58
N GLU A 121 -5.97 38.05 7.30
CA GLU A 121 -6.04 39.00 6.20
C GLU A 121 -7.41 39.69 6.13
N ALA A 122 -8.49 38.91 6.23
CA ALA A 122 -9.85 39.45 6.34
C ALA A 122 -10.01 40.36 7.57
N PHE A 123 -9.46 39.97 8.73
CA PHE A 123 -9.46 40.82 9.92
C PHE A 123 -8.70 42.14 9.69
N ASN A 124 -7.52 42.07 9.06
CA ASN A 124 -6.72 43.26 8.75
C ASN A 124 -7.43 44.23 7.80
N ILE A 125 -8.26 43.74 6.89
CA ILE A 125 -9.09 44.55 5.98
C ILE A 125 -10.29 45.16 6.72
N LEU A 126 -10.91 44.40 7.63
CA LEU A 126 -12.17 44.80 8.27
C LEU A 126 -11.99 45.64 9.54
N LYS A 127 -10.82 45.59 10.19
CA LYS A 127 -10.55 46.28 11.45
C LYS A 127 -10.64 47.80 11.32
N VAL A 128 -11.20 48.43 12.33
CA VAL A 128 -11.25 49.89 12.49
C VAL A 128 -10.62 50.21 13.84
N LYS A 129 -9.86 51.31 13.91
CA LYS A 129 -9.25 51.77 15.17
C LYS A 129 -10.31 52.50 16.00
N VAL A 130 -10.60 51.99 17.19
CA VAL A 130 -11.52 52.62 18.15
C VAL A 130 -10.75 52.81 19.45
N GLY A 131 -10.39 54.06 19.78
CA GLY A 131 -9.47 54.35 20.88
C GLY A 131 -8.07 53.77 20.65
N SER A 132 -7.61 52.92 21.58
CA SER A 132 -6.31 52.23 21.51
C SER A 132 -6.37 50.86 20.83
N GLU A 133 -7.56 50.33 20.53
CA GLU A 133 -7.73 48.95 20.03
C GLU A 133 -8.20 48.88 18.57
N PHE A 134 -7.85 47.78 17.89
CA PHE A 134 -8.36 47.44 16.56
C PHE A 134 -9.51 46.45 16.69
N VAL A 135 -10.72 46.90 16.35
CA VAL A 135 -11.94 46.10 16.48
C VAL A 135 -12.68 46.02 15.15
N VAL A 136 -13.43 44.93 14.95
CA VAL A 136 -14.36 44.80 13.81
C VAL A 136 -15.75 45.17 14.29
N MET A 137 -16.38 46.18 13.66
CA MET A 137 -17.72 46.62 14.03
C MET A 137 -18.76 45.54 13.75
N GLU A 138 -19.67 45.32 14.69
CA GLU A 138 -20.68 44.26 14.64
C GLU A 138 -21.61 44.38 13.42
N ALA A 139 -21.98 45.61 13.03
CA ALA A 139 -22.80 45.85 11.83
C ALA A 139 -22.10 45.40 10.53
N ARG A 140 -20.78 45.64 10.43
CA ARG A 140 -19.96 45.25 9.27
C ARG A 140 -19.73 43.73 9.26
N TRP A 141 -19.52 43.11 10.42
CA TRP A 141 -19.44 41.66 10.57
C TRP A 141 -20.76 40.96 10.18
N ARG A 142 -21.90 41.42 10.69
CA ARG A 142 -23.23 40.86 10.35
C ARG A 142 -23.52 40.94 8.85
N ARG A 143 -23.13 42.02 8.18
CA ARG A 143 -23.27 42.15 6.72
C ARG A 143 -22.40 41.16 5.97
N LEU A 144 -21.13 41.00 6.36
CA LEU A 144 -20.21 40.02 5.78
C LEU A 144 -20.71 38.59 5.96
N ALA A 145 -21.14 38.23 7.18
CA ALA A 145 -21.62 36.89 7.50
C ALA A 145 -22.82 36.48 6.61
N ARG A 146 -23.78 37.39 6.39
CA ARG A 146 -24.92 37.17 5.48
C ARG A 146 -24.52 37.00 4.01
N THR A 147 -23.37 37.52 3.59
CA THR A 147 -22.89 37.39 2.20
C THR A 147 -22.06 36.12 1.99
N VAL A 148 -21.31 35.69 3.00
CA VAL A 148 -20.39 34.53 2.91
C VAL A 148 -21.07 33.20 3.25
N MET A 149 -22.07 33.21 4.13
CA MET A 149 -22.96 32.09 4.40
C MET A 149 -24.39 32.51 4.05
N PRO A 150 -24.87 32.28 2.82
CA PRO A 150 -26.27 32.45 2.47
C PRO A 150 -27.15 31.40 3.17
#